data_AF-A0A6L7A846-F1
#
_entry.id   AF-A0A6L7A846-F1
#
_cell.length_a   1.000
_cell.length_b   1.000
_cell.length_c   1.000
_cell.angle_alpha   90.00
_cell.angle_beta   90.00
_cell.angle_gamma   90.00
#
_symmetry.space_group_name_H-M   'P 1'
#
loop_
_entity.id
_entity.type
_entity.pdbx_description
1 polymer ?
#
loop_
_entity_poly.entity_id
_entity_poly.type
_entity_poly.pdbx_seq_one_letter_code
_entity_poly.pdbx_strand_id
1 'polypeptide(L)'
;MIYVSRRLLITCLLLISACVVAGIWGLRSGAVTLETSQVFAALMGDAPRSMTMVVTEWRLPRVLMALLIGAALGVSGAIFQSLMRNPLGSPDVMGF
;
A
#
# COMPACT_ATOMS: atom_id res chain seq x y z
N MET A 1 -15.71 27.63 -3.08
CA MET A 1 -14.56 27.22 -2.25
C MET A 1 -14.90 25.88 -1.61
N ILE A 2 -14.17 24.82 -1.95
CA ILE A 2 -14.36 23.50 -1.33
C ILE A 2 -13.71 23.59 0.07
N TYR A 3 -14.52 23.66 1.12
CA TYR A 3 -14.01 23.60 2.48
C TYR A 3 -13.65 22.15 2.80
N VAL A 4 -12.36 21.86 2.89
CA VAL A 4 -11.88 20.53 3.27
C VAL A 4 -12.14 20.35 4.76
N SER A 5 -12.93 19.34 5.13
CA SER A 5 -13.19 19.06 6.55
C SER A 5 -11.91 18.57 7.25
N ARG A 6 -11.67 19.04 8.48
CA ARG A 6 -10.53 18.59 9.30
C ARG A 6 -10.52 17.06 9.47
N ARG A 7 -11.71 16.45 9.57
CA ARG A 7 -11.87 14.99 9.68
C ARG A 7 -11.33 14.27 8.44
N LEU A 8 -11.64 14.75 7.23
CA LEU A 8 -11.13 14.18 5.99
C LEU A 8 -9.60 14.22 5.94
N LEU A 9 -9.00 15.36 6.26
CA LEU A 9 -7.54 15.52 6.29
C LEU A 9 -6.88 14.53 7.26
N ILE A 10 -7.41 14.42 8.48
CA ILE A 10 -6.87 13.51 9.50
C ILE A 10 -6.98 12.06 9.02
N THR A 11 -8.13 11.64 8.49
CA THR A 11 -8.32 10.27 8.00
C THR A 11 -7.38 9.94 6.84
N CYS A 12 -7.24 10.83 5.85
CA CYS A 12 -6.30 10.63 4.75
C CYS A 12 -4.85 10.53 5.23
N LEU A 13 -4.43 11.40 6.17
CA LEU A 13 -3.09 11.34 6.75
C LEU A 13 -2.84 10.03 7.51
N LEU A 14 -3.82 9.56 8.28
CA LEU A 14 -3.73 8.29 9.00
C LEU A 14 -3.68 7.08 8.06
N LEU A 15 -4.44 7.09 6.96
CA LEU A 15 -4.38 6.01 5.97
C LEU A 15 -3.04 6.00 5.22
N ILE A 16 -2.54 7.18 4.83
CA ILE A 16 -1.23 7.28 4.19
C ILE A 16 -0.13 6.79 5.14
N SER A 17 -0.15 7.20 6.41
CA SER A 17 0.84 6.74 7.39
C SER A 17 0.75 5.23 7.62
N ALA A 18 -0.45 4.67 7.70
CA ALA A 18 -0.65 3.22 7.81
C ALA A 18 -0.08 2.48 6.58
N CYS A 19 -0.31 2.97 5.36
CA CYS A 19 0.26 2.40 4.13
C CYS A 19 1.80 2.43 4.14
N VAL A 20 2.40 3.53 4.60
CA VAL A 20 3.87 3.64 4.70
C VAL A 20 4.43 2.65 5.73
N VAL A 21 3.80 2.57 6.92
CA VAL A 21 4.23 1.62 7.97
C VAL A 21 4.10 0.18 7.49
N ALA A 22 2.98 -0.18 6.85
CA ALA A 22 2.76 -1.50 6.29
C ALA A 22 3.75 -1.80 5.15
N GLY A 23 4.07 -0.82 4.30
CA GLY A 23 5.06 -0.95 3.25
C GLY A 23 6.47 -1.24 3.79
N ILE A 24 6.92 -0.46 4.78
CA ILE A 24 8.21 -0.69 5.46
C ILE A 24 8.21 -2.08 6.12
N TRP A 25 7.12 -2.47 6.77
CA TRP A 25 7.01 -3.80 7.38
C TRP A 25 7.08 -4.92 6.33
N GLY A 26 6.42 -4.76 5.18
CA GLY A 26 6.48 -5.69 4.05
C GLY A 26 7.89 -5.82 3.44
N LEU A 27 8.68 -4.75 3.45
CA LEU A 27 10.08 -4.80 3.01
C LEU A 27 10.99 -5.49 4.04
N ARG A 28 10.69 -5.36 5.34
CA ARG A 28 11.45 -6.01 6.42
C ARG A 28 11.14 -7.49 6.54
N SER A 29 9.89 -7.90 6.28
CA SER A 29 9.42 -9.27 6.42
C SER A 29 9.84 -10.16 5.23
N GLY A 30 10.27 -11.39 5.53
CA GLY A 30 10.70 -12.37 4.55
C GLY A 30 11.54 -13.47 5.20
N ALA A 31 12.16 -14.32 4.38
CA ALA A 31 12.98 -15.45 4.86
C ALA A 31 14.15 -15.01 5.77
N VAL A 32 14.69 -13.81 5.52
CA VAL A 32 15.63 -13.11 6.41
C VAL A 32 14.97 -11.80 6.81
N THR A 33 14.79 -11.61 8.11
CA THR A 33 14.29 -10.36 8.66
C THR A 33 15.37 -9.29 8.54
N LEU A 34 15.00 -8.15 7.96
CA LEU A 34 15.92 -7.01 7.81
C LEU A 34 15.59 -5.94 8.84
N GLU A 35 16.62 -5.30 9.36
CA GLU A 35 16.43 -4.07 10.11
C GLU A 35 16.00 -2.92 9.20
N THR A 36 15.31 -1.94 9.77
CA THR A 36 14.84 -0.76 9.03
C THR A 36 16.01 -0.01 8.39
N SER A 37 17.14 0.12 9.10
CA SER A 37 18.39 0.72 8.61
C SER A 37 18.91 0.02 7.35
N GLN A 38 18.90 -1.31 7.34
CA GLN A 38 19.33 -2.14 6.22
C GLN A 38 18.40 -2.03 5.01
N VAL A 39 17.08 -1.92 5.23
CA VAL A 39 16.12 -1.68 4.15
C VAL A 39 16.40 -0.33 3.47
N PHE A 40 16.63 0.73 4.25
CA PHE A 40 16.99 2.03 3.68
C PHE A 40 18.34 2.00 2.96
N ALA A 41 19.37 1.39 3.55
CA ALA A 41 20.67 1.22 2.91
C ALA A 41 20.54 0.45 1.58
N ALA A 42 19.75 -0.62 1.54
CA ALA A 42 19.49 -1.39 0.33
C ALA A 42 18.73 -0.58 -0.74
N LEU A 43 17.79 0.28 -0.34
CA LEU A 43 17.09 1.17 -1.26
C LEU A 43 18.00 2.28 -1.82
N MET A 44 18.98 2.76 -1.03
CA MET A 44 20.00 3.70 -1.50
C MET A 44 21.15 3.02 -2.26
N GLY A 45 21.21 1.69 -2.30
CA GLY A 45 22.28 0.93 -2.95
C GLY A 45 23.56 0.77 -2.12
N ASP A 46 23.54 1.16 -0.84
CA ASP A 46 24.66 1.09 0.11
C ASP A 46 24.64 -0.19 0.96
N ALA A 47 24.15 -1.29 0.38
CA ALA A 47 24.07 -2.60 1.02
C ALA A 47 24.68 -3.69 0.13
N PRO A 48 25.04 -4.86 0.68
CA PRO A 48 25.56 -5.97 -0.11
C PRO A 48 24.63 -6.30 -1.28
N ARG A 49 25.21 -6.58 -2.46
CA ARG A 49 24.46 -6.78 -3.71
C ARG A 49 23.31 -7.80 -3.59
N SER A 50 23.50 -8.86 -2.81
CA SER A 50 22.46 -9.86 -2.52
C SER A 50 21.28 -9.28 -1.73
N MET A 51 21.53 -8.42 -0.74
CA MET A 51 20.50 -7.76 0.05
C MET A 51 19.76 -6.71 -0.78
N THR A 52 20.49 -5.90 -1.55
CA THR A 52 19.92 -4.91 -2.47
C THR A 52 18.96 -5.59 -3.44
N MET A 53 19.39 -6.67 -4.11
CA MET A 53 18.55 -7.43 -5.05
C MET A 53 17.27 -7.97 -4.38
N VAL A 54 17.37 -8.55 -3.18
CA VAL A 54 16.20 -9.05 -2.44
C VAL A 54 15.21 -7.92 -2.12
N VAL A 55 15.71 -6.76 -1.67
CA VAL A 55 14.85 -5.63 -1.31
C VAL A 55 14.23 -5.00 -2.57
N THR A 56 15.04 -4.65 -3.57
CA THR A 56 14.61 -3.84 -4.72
C THR A 56 13.93 -4.64 -5.82
N GLU A 57 14.35 -5.89 -6.07
CA GLU A 57 13.82 -6.69 -7.18
C GLU A 57 12.73 -7.68 -6.72
N TRP A 58 12.77 -8.15 -5.46
CA TRP A 58 11.82 -9.18 -5.01
C TRP A 58 10.75 -8.62 -4.09
N ARG A 59 11.13 -7.85 -3.07
CA ARG A 59 10.19 -7.36 -2.05
C ARG A 59 9.49 -6.07 -2.48
N LEU A 60 10.24 -5.10 -2.99
CA LEU A 60 9.71 -3.79 -3.38
C LEU A 60 8.61 -3.89 -4.45
N PRO A 61 8.76 -4.66 -5.55
CA PRO A 61 7.71 -4.76 -6.55
C PRO A 61 6.46 -5.41 -5.96
N ARG A 62 6.61 -6.43 -5.10
CA ARG A 62 5.48 -7.09 -4.43
C ARG A 62 4.72 -6.13 -3.51
N VAL A 63 5.43 -5.35 -2.68
CA VAL A 63 4.82 -4.38 -1.78
C VAL A 63 4.10 -3.28 -2.57
N LEU A 64 4.73 -2.77 -3.62
CA LEU A 64 4.11 -1.78 -4.51
C LEU A 64 2.85 -2.34 -5.18
N MET A 65 2.90 -3.55 -5.72
CA MET A 65 1.74 -4.19 -6.34
C MET A 65 0.61 -4.41 -5.33
N ALA A 66 0.91 -4.82 -4.10
CA ALA A 66 -0.10 -4.98 -3.06
C ALA A 66 -0.81 -3.65 -2.73
N LEU A 67 -0.06 -2.55 -2.62
CA LEU A 67 -0.62 -1.22 -2.38
C LEU A 67 -1.45 -0.73 -3.57
N LEU A 68 -0.95 -0.88 -4.79
CA LEU A 68 -1.61 -0.43 -6.01
C LEU A 68 -2.90 -1.22 -6.28
N ILE A 69 -2.83 -2.55 -6.20
CA ILE A 69 -4.00 -3.42 -6.39
C ILE A 69 -5.03 -3.15 -5.28
N GLY A 70 -4.60 -3.05 -4.03
CA GLY A 70 -5.50 -2.74 -2.91
C GLY A 70 -6.20 -1.38 -3.09
N ALA A 71 -5.48 -0.36 -3.54
CA ALA A 71 -6.06 0.94 -3.86
C ALA A 71 -7.05 0.86 -5.03
N ALA A 72 -6.72 0.16 -6.10
CA ALA A 72 -7.60 -0.04 -7.25
C ALA A 72 -8.90 -0.77 -6.85
N LEU A 73 -8.80 -1.81 -6.03
CA LEU A 73 -9.96 -2.53 -5.49
C LEU A 73 -10.81 -1.64 -4.59
N GLY A 74 -10.19 -0.85 -3.71
CA GLY A 74 -10.90 0.11 -2.87
C GLY A 74 -11.65 1.18 -3.66
N VAL A 75 -11.01 1.74 -4.71
CA VAL A 75 -11.63 2.71 -5.62
C VAL A 75 -12.77 2.08 -6.41
N SER A 76 -12.57 0.87 -6.96
CA SER A 76 -13.61 0.13 -7.66
C SER A 76 -14.83 -0.10 -6.76
N GLY A 77 -14.63 -0.57 -5.52
CA GLY A 77 -15.70 -0.74 -4.55
C GLY A 77 -16.46 0.55 -4.27
N ALA A 78 -15.76 1.67 -4.05
CA ALA A 78 -16.40 2.97 -3.82
C ALA A 78 -17.24 3.44 -5.02
N ILE A 79 -16.76 3.21 -6.25
CA ILE A 79 -17.50 3.52 -7.48
C ILE A 79 -18.76 2.66 -7.57
N PHE A 80 -18.65 1.35 -7.36
CA PHE A 80 -19.80 0.43 -7.41
C PHE A 80 -20.86 0.77 -6.35
N GLN A 81 -20.45 1.02 -5.12
CA GLN A 81 -21.35 1.43 -4.03
C GLN A 81 -22.10 2.73 -4.38
N SER A 82 -21.41 3.67 -5.02
CA SER A 82 -21.99 4.95 -5.44
C SER A 82 -22.98 4.80 -6.60
N LEU A 83 -22.65 3.96 -7.59
CA LEU A 83 -23.51 3.71 -8.76
C LEU A 83 -24.80 2.97 -8.38
N MET A 84 -24.67 1.92 -7.56
CA MET A 84 -25.81 1.13 -7.08
C MET A 84 -26.59 1.85 -5.98
N ARG A 85 -26.02 2.92 -5.42
CA ARG A 85 -26.52 3.61 -4.21
C ARG A 85 -26.81 2.61 -3.08
N ASN A 86 -25.99 1.56 -3.00
CA ASN A 86 -26.10 0.46 -2.07
C ASN A 86 -24.73 0.21 -1.44
N PRO A 87 -24.58 0.41 -0.11
CA PRO A 87 -23.30 0.21 0.57
C PRO A 87 -22.82 -1.26 0.56
N LEU A 88 -23.70 -2.21 0.23
CA LEU A 88 -23.36 -3.63 0.05
C LEU A 88 -23.04 -3.99 -1.41
N GLY A 89 -23.10 -3.03 -2.34
CA GLY A 89 -22.74 -3.25 -3.74
C GLY A 89 -21.24 -3.49 -3.88
N SER A 90 -20.85 -4.66 -4.38
CA SER A 90 -19.47 -4.98 -4.73
C SER A 90 -19.41 -5.67 -6.09
N PRO A 91 -18.30 -5.51 -6.85
CA PRO A 91 -18.16 -6.14 -8.17
C PRO A 91 -18.32 -7.66 -8.15
N ASP A 92 -17.88 -8.32 -7.07
CA ASP A 92 -17.96 -9.78 -6.88
C ASP A 92 -19.41 -10.30 -6.85
N VAL A 93 -20.37 -9.52 -6.33
CA VAL A 93 -21.79 -9.90 -6.28
C VAL A 93 -22.44 -9.93 -7.68
N MET A 94 -21.86 -9.24 -8.67
CA MET A 94 -22.37 -9.22 -10.04
C MET A 94 -21.69 -10.24 -10.97
N GLY A 95 -20.62 -10.92 -10.51
CA GLY A 95 -20.00 -12.03 -11.24
C GLY A 95 -18.94 -11.64 -12.28
N PHE A 96 -18.16 -10.57 -12.03
CA PHE A 96 -17.00 -10.18 -12.84
C PHE A 96 -15.68 -10.63 -12.20
#